data_AF-W6MBX8-F1
#
_entry.id   AF-W6MBX8-F1
#
_cell.length_a   1.000
_cell.length_b   1.000
_cell.length_c   1.000
_cell.angle_alpha   90.00
_cell.angle_beta   90.00
_cell.angle_gamma   90.00
#
_symmetry.space_group_name_H-M   'P 1'
#
loop_
_entity.id
_entity.type
_entity.pdbx_description
1 polymer ?
#
loop_
_entity_poly.entity_id
_entity_poly.type
_entity_poly.pdbx_seq_one_letter_code
_entity_poly.pdbx_strand_id
1 'polypeptide(L)'
;MSSETRLALDGYLLLDPQTQRIRFTRTGQAALASRFARVGVDIRRLRTLEEVEDAMSSVSMREYRRLPPDQKDDDDANNAIDDLHFITDGVRGRRLMPLEERRQRMAEGMDKLLALIGVTV
;
A
#
# COMPACT_ATOMS: atom_id res chain seq x y z
N MET A 1 -22.22 -12.92 -2.92
CA MET A 1 -20.92 -12.24 -2.76
C MET A 1 -21.20 -10.88 -2.15
N SER A 2 -20.93 -10.70 -0.85
CA SER A 2 -21.31 -9.48 -0.13
C SER A 2 -20.43 -8.31 -0.53
N SER A 3 -20.97 -7.10 -0.41
CA SER A 3 -20.29 -5.83 -0.67
C SER A 3 -19.07 -5.57 0.25
N GLU A 4 -18.74 -6.49 1.16
CA GLU A 4 -17.72 -6.34 2.21
C GLU A 4 -16.29 -6.48 1.69
N THR A 5 -16.06 -7.14 0.56
CA THR A 5 -14.73 -7.27 -0.05
C THR A 5 -14.28 -5.99 -0.78
N ARG A 6 -15.17 -5.01 -0.99
CA ARG A 6 -14.95 -3.89 -1.94
C ARG A 6 -14.15 -2.68 -1.39
N LEU A 7 -13.68 -2.67 -0.13
CA LEU A 7 -12.99 -1.51 0.50
C LEU A 7 -11.80 -1.89 1.42
N ALA A 8 -11.14 -3.03 1.22
CA ALA A 8 -10.27 -3.67 2.24
C ALA A 8 -9.05 -2.86 2.79
N LEU A 9 -8.72 -1.72 2.20
CA LEU A 9 -7.56 -0.89 2.61
C LEU A 9 -7.94 0.58 2.89
N ASP A 10 -9.21 0.93 2.69
CA ASP A 10 -9.71 2.28 2.87
C ASP A 10 -10.25 2.42 4.31
N GLY A 11 -9.94 3.54 4.98
CA GLY A 11 -10.28 3.72 6.40
C GLY A 11 -9.25 3.17 7.37
N TYR A 12 -8.04 2.83 6.92
CA TYR A 12 -6.90 2.55 7.79
C TYR A 12 -6.22 3.82 8.30
N LEU A 13 -6.40 4.94 7.58
CA LEU A 13 -5.84 6.25 7.90
C LEU A 13 -6.95 7.29 8.03
N LEU A 14 -6.75 8.23 8.94
CA LEU A 14 -7.52 9.47 9.06
C LEU A 14 -6.57 10.64 8.87
N LEU A 15 -6.97 11.61 8.06
CA LEU A 15 -6.32 12.91 7.91
C LEU A 15 -7.08 13.95 8.71
N ASP A 16 -6.40 14.63 9.61
CA ASP A 16 -6.93 15.83 10.25
C ASP A 16 -6.85 17.00 9.26
N PRO A 17 -7.99 17.58 8.81
CA PRO A 17 -7.98 18.61 7.78
C PRO A 17 -7.35 19.93 8.27
N GLN A 18 -7.34 20.19 9.57
CA GLN A 18 -6.80 21.43 10.13
C GLN A 18 -5.29 21.35 10.28
N THR A 19 -4.78 20.21 10.77
CA THR A 19 -3.36 20.04 11.09
C THR A 19 -2.58 19.25 10.04
N GLN A 20 -3.27 18.69 9.04
CA GLN A 20 -2.72 17.76 8.04
C GLN A 20 -2.04 16.53 8.65
N ARG A 21 -2.34 16.22 9.92
CA ARG A 21 -1.76 15.07 10.61
C ARG A 21 -2.52 13.79 10.29
N ILE A 22 -1.77 12.72 10.08
CA ILE A 22 -2.26 11.37 9.88
C ILE A 22 -2.37 10.63 11.20
N ARG A 23 -3.41 9.81 11.33
CA ARG A 23 -3.57 8.81 12.39
C ARG A 23 -4.06 7.50 11.82
N PHE A 24 -3.48 6.39 12.25
CA PHE A 24 -4.02 5.07 11.95
C PHE A 24 -5.29 4.82 12.76
N THR A 25 -6.35 4.34 12.09
CA THR A 25 -7.56 3.87 12.78
C THR A 25 -7.27 2.62 13.60
N ARG A 26 -8.18 2.26 14.51
CA ARG A 26 -8.06 1.01 15.27
C ARG A 26 -7.93 -0.21 14.36
N THR A 27 -8.70 -0.25 13.28
CA THR A 27 -8.65 -1.31 12.27
C THR A 27 -7.30 -1.33 11.55
N GLY A 28 -6.83 -0.17 11.07
CA GLY A 28 -5.51 -0.05 10.44
C GLY A 28 -4.38 -0.47 11.37
N GLN A 29 -4.48 -0.14 12.66
CA GLN A 29 -3.50 -0.58 13.65
C GLN A 29 -3.50 -2.09 13.85
N ALA A 30 -4.67 -2.70 14.02
CA ALA A 30 -4.78 -4.15 14.18
C ALA A 30 -4.24 -4.91 12.95
N ALA A 31 -4.51 -4.41 11.75
CA ALA A 31 -4.07 -5.04 10.50
C ALA A 31 -2.58 -4.86 10.21
N LEU A 32 -2.02 -3.67 10.48
CA LEU A 32 -0.70 -3.28 9.96
C LEU A 32 0.42 -3.19 11.00
N ALA A 33 0.10 -3.09 12.31
CA ALA A 33 1.12 -2.88 13.34
C ALA A 33 2.25 -3.92 13.29
N SER A 34 1.92 -5.20 13.10
CA SER A 34 2.93 -6.25 13.02
C SER A 34 3.82 -6.11 11.79
N ARG A 35 3.27 -5.72 10.62
CA ARG A 35 4.06 -5.54 9.39
C ARG A 35 5.10 -4.44 9.56
N PHE A 36 4.69 -3.28 10.07
CA PHE A 36 5.59 -2.15 10.32
C PHE A 36 6.60 -2.42 11.45
N ALA A 37 6.19 -3.12 12.51
CA ALA A 37 7.12 -3.48 13.58
C ALA A 37 8.29 -4.35 13.09
N ARG A 38 8.10 -5.16 12.04
CA ARG A 38 9.18 -5.99 11.44
C ARG A 38 10.29 -5.14 10.82
N VAL A 39 10.03 -3.89 10.44
CA VAL A 39 11.04 -2.93 9.98
C VAL A 39 11.48 -1.95 11.07
N GLY A 40 11.04 -2.15 12.32
CA GLY A 40 11.37 -1.25 13.44
C GLY A 40 10.52 0.02 13.52
N VAL A 41 9.40 0.09 12.77
CA VAL A 41 8.51 1.25 12.77
C VAL A 41 7.32 1.01 13.71
N ASP A 42 7.11 1.91 14.68
CA ASP A 42 5.85 2.00 15.44
C ASP A 42 4.87 2.90 14.70
N ILE A 43 3.84 2.31 14.08
CA ILE A 43 2.82 3.03 13.30
C ILE A 43 2.12 4.13 14.10
N ARG A 44 2.08 4.02 15.43
CA ARG A 44 1.45 5.02 16.31
C ARG A 44 2.32 6.25 16.48
N ARG A 45 3.54 6.28 15.94
CA ARG A 45 4.44 7.44 15.93
C ARG A 45 4.42 8.21 14.63
N LEU A 46 3.89 7.63 13.55
CA LEU A 46 3.74 8.30 12.25
C LEU A 46 2.64 9.37 12.35
N ARG A 47 2.93 10.56 11.84
CA ARG A 47 2.11 11.78 11.97
C ARG A 47 1.87 12.47 10.63
N THR A 48 2.69 12.24 9.61
CA THR A 48 2.50 12.83 8.28
C THR A 48 2.23 11.74 7.24
N LEU A 49 1.69 12.15 6.09
CA LEU A 49 1.47 11.23 4.97
C LEU A 49 2.81 10.72 4.40
N GLU A 50 3.80 11.59 4.33
CA GLU A 50 5.16 11.27 3.89
C GLU A 50 5.82 10.21 4.79
N GLU A 51 5.75 10.37 6.12
CA GLU A 51 6.28 9.37 7.07
C GLU A 51 5.60 8.00 6.89
N VAL A 52 4.31 7.99 6.55
CA VAL A 52 3.58 6.75 6.25
C VAL A 52 4.09 6.12 4.96
N GLU A 53 4.32 6.91 3.91
CA GLU A 53 4.78 6.43 2.61
C GLU A 53 6.20 5.88 2.64
N ASP A 54 7.10 6.55 3.35
CA ASP A 54 8.47 6.07 3.56
C ASP A 54 8.49 4.75 4.34
N ALA A 55 7.65 4.65 5.38
CA ALA A 55 7.52 3.43 6.16
C ALA A 55 6.90 2.30 5.34
N MET A 56 5.88 2.57 4.52
CA MET A 56 5.32 1.58 3.58
C MET A 56 6.38 1.08 2.61
N SER A 57 7.15 1.98 1.99
CA SER A 57 8.22 1.62 1.05
C SER A 57 9.28 0.72 1.72
N SER A 58 9.62 1.01 2.98
CA SER A 58 10.54 0.18 3.77
C SER A 58 9.96 -1.21 4.07
N VAL A 59 8.67 -1.30 4.37
CA VAL A 59 7.95 -2.58 4.57
C VAL A 59 7.94 -3.38 3.27
N SER A 60 7.48 -2.77 2.17
CA SER A 60 7.36 -3.40 0.86
C SER A 60 8.70 -3.95 0.39
N MET A 61 9.76 -3.13 0.48
CA MET A 61 11.11 -3.56 0.10
C MET A 61 11.64 -4.72 0.97
N ARG A 62 11.36 -4.71 2.28
CA ARG A 62 11.76 -5.82 3.16
C ARG A 62 10.99 -7.10 2.86
N GLU A 63 9.69 -7.00 2.60
CA GLU A 63 8.85 -8.14 2.27
C GLU A 63 9.26 -8.74 0.91
N TYR A 64 9.49 -7.91 -0.11
CA TYR A 64 9.97 -8.35 -1.42
C TYR A 64 11.33 -9.05 -1.33
N ARG A 65 12.29 -8.50 -0.57
CA ARG A 65 13.61 -9.12 -0.36
C ARG A 65 13.54 -10.48 0.33
N ARG A 66 12.47 -10.75 1.07
CA ARG A 66 12.26 -12.01 1.81
C ARG A 66 11.47 -13.04 1.02
N LEU A 67 10.90 -12.68 -0.12
CA LEU A 67 10.27 -13.64 -1.01
C LEU A 67 11.32 -14.68 -1.45
N PRO A 68 10.98 -15.98 -1.39
CA PRO A 68 11.72 -17.02 -2.08
C PRO A 68 11.96 -16.65 -3.56
N PRO A 69 13.10 -17.02 -4.17
CA PRO A 69 13.40 -16.64 -5.55
C PRO A 69 12.29 -17.02 -6.55
N ASP A 70 11.66 -18.17 -6.36
CA ASP A 70 10.56 -18.70 -7.16
C ASP A 70 9.24 -17.92 -7.01
N GLN A 71 9.11 -17.09 -5.97
CA GLN A 71 7.95 -16.22 -5.73
C GLN A 71 8.21 -14.76 -6.16
N LYS A 72 9.42 -14.42 -6.61
CA LYS A 72 9.72 -13.04 -7.02
C LYS A 72 9.08 -12.66 -8.35
N ASP A 73 8.80 -13.65 -9.17
CA ASP A 73 8.10 -13.50 -10.45
C ASP A 73 6.60 -13.89 -10.33
N ASP A 74 6.12 -14.14 -9.09
CA ASP A 74 4.71 -14.40 -8.81
C ASP A 74 3.97 -13.07 -8.60
N ASP A 75 3.13 -12.73 -9.57
CA ASP A 75 2.32 -11.51 -9.55
C ASP A 75 1.43 -11.42 -8.32
N ASP A 76 0.88 -12.54 -7.81
CA ASP A 76 0.02 -12.50 -6.64
C ASP A 76 0.81 -12.19 -5.36
N ALA A 77 2.02 -12.73 -5.24
CA ALA A 77 2.93 -12.45 -4.13
C ALA A 77 3.38 -10.98 -4.14
N ASN A 78 3.74 -10.45 -5.31
CA ASN A 78 4.15 -9.05 -5.48
C ASN A 78 2.98 -8.09 -5.24
N ASN A 79 1.82 -8.37 -5.84
CA ASN A 79 0.61 -7.56 -5.65
C ASN A 79 0.20 -7.46 -4.17
N ALA A 80 0.28 -8.56 -3.41
CA ALA A 80 -0.05 -8.53 -1.98
C ALA A 80 0.87 -7.62 -1.16
N ILE A 81 2.12 -7.43 -1.60
CA ILE A 81 3.06 -6.48 -0.99
C ILE A 81 2.68 -5.06 -1.40
N ASP A 82 2.52 -4.81 -2.71
CA ASP A 82 2.26 -3.49 -3.28
C ASP A 82 0.90 -2.92 -2.90
N ASP A 83 -0.08 -3.79 -2.62
CA ASP A 83 -1.39 -3.43 -2.11
C ASP A 83 -1.29 -2.49 -0.89
N LEU A 84 -0.23 -2.60 -0.08
CA LEU A 84 0.00 -1.73 1.07
C LEU A 84 -0.07 -0.23 0.70
N HIS A 85 0.37 0.14 -0.50
CA HIS A 85 0.39 1.53 -0.96
C HIS A 85 -1.01 2.09 -1.25
N PHE A 86 -2.05 1.26 -1.32
CA PHE A 86 -3.42 1.74 -1.53
C PHE A 86 -4.06 2.34 -0.27
N ILE A 87 -3.50 2.14 0.93
CA ILE A 87 -4.08 2.69 2.17
C ILE A 87 -4.08 4.23 2.19
N THR A 88 -3.24 4.87 1.36
CA THR A 88 -3.15 6.34 1.26
C THR A 88 -4.05 6.93 0.19
N ASP A 89 -4.70 6.11 -0.65
CA ASP A 89 -5.52 6.62 -1.76
C ASP A 89 -6.68 7.50 -1.25
N GLY A 90 -7.36 7.05 -0.19
CA GLY A 90 -8.48 7.77 0.39
C GLY A 90 -8.09 9.14 0.97
N VAL A 91 -6.94 9.23 1.65
CA VAL A 91 -6.45 10.51 2.21
C VAL A 91 -5.88 11.44 1.13
N ARG A 92 -5.45 10.91 -0.01
CA ARG A 92 -5.02 11.69 -1.18
C ARG A 92 -6.19 12.18 -2.05
N GLY A 93 -7.43 11.89 -1.68
CA GLY A 93 -8.60 12.23 -2.49
C GLY A 93 -8.68 11.48 -3.82
N ARG A 94 -7.94 10.37 -3.95
CA ARG A 94 -8.04 9.51 -5.14
C ARG A 94 -9.37 8.77 -5.10
N ARG A 95 -9.92 8.49 -6.29
CA ARG A 95 -11.12 7.66 -6.39
C ARG A 95 -10.85 6.29 -5.78
N LEU A 96 -11.59 5.97 -4.74
CA LEU A 96 -11.58 4.63 -4.14
C LEU A 96 -12.22 3.65 -5.12
N MET A 97 -11.49 2.58 -5.41
CA MET A 97 -11.89 1.55 -6.37
C MET A 97 -11.78 0.17 -5.74
N PRO A 98 -12.46 -0.84 -6.30
CA PRO A 98 -12.18 -2.24 -5.99
C PRO A 98 -10.68 -2.56 -6.13
N LEU A 99 -10.17 -3.46 -5.27
CA LEU A 99 -8.75 -3.83 -5.22
C LEU A 99 -8.21 -4.30 -6.58
N GLU A 100 -8.98 -5.15 -7.25
CA GLU A 100 -8.66 -5.67 -8.59
C GLU A 100 -8.47 -4.54 -9.62
N GLU A 101 -9.34 -3.54 -9.62
CA GLU A 101 -9.19 -2.36 -10.49
C GLU A 101 -7.95 -1.52 -10.14
N ARG A 102 -7.58 -1.45 -8.85
CA ARG A 102 -6.36 -0.75 -8.44
C ARG A 102 -5.11 -1.47 -8.94
N ARG A 103 -5.07 -2.80 -8.82
CA ARG A 103 -3.97 -3.64 -9.34
C ARG A 103 -3.86 -3.54 -10.85
N GLN A 104 -4.97 -3.63 -11.58
CA GLN A 104 -5.00 -3.46 -13.03
C GLN A 104 -4.42 -2.10 -13.46
N ARG A 105 -4.80 -1.02 -12.78
CA ARG A 105 -4.24 0.31 -13.06
C ARG A 105 -2.73 0.37 -12.79
N MET A 106 -2.26 -0.27 -11.72
CA MET A 106 -0.84 -0.30 -11.39
C MET A 106 -0.04 -1.03 -12.47
N ALA A 107 -0.51 -2.20 -12.90
CA ALA A 107 0.07 -2.98 -13.99
C ALA A 107 0.14 -2.14 -15.29
N GLU A 108 -0.98 -1.55 -15.71
CA GLU A 108 -1.02 -0.67 -16.90
C GLU A 108 -0.08 0.54 -16.78
N GLY A 109 0.08 1.08 -15.57
CA GLY A 109 1.00 2.17 -15.29
C GLY A 109 2.46 1.74 -15.42
N MET A 110 2.79 0.54 -14.93
CA MET A 110 4.12 -0.06 -15.04
C MET A 110 4.47 -0.36 -16.50
N ASP A 111 3.56 -0.97 -17.26
CA ASP A 111 3.75 -1.27 -18.69
C ASP A 111 4.07 0.01 -19.49
N LYS A 112 3.34 1.10 -19.22
CA LYS A 112 3.60 2.40 -19.83
C LYS A 112 4.96 2.97 -19.45
N LEU A 113 5.36 2.81 -18.19
CA LEU A 113 6.67 3.24 -17.70
C LEU A 113 7.81 2.46 -18.39
N LEU A 114 7.68 1.14 -18.47
CA LEU A 114 8.65 0.26 -19.13
C LEU A 114 8.77 0.58 -20.62
N ALA A 115 7.63 0.76 -21.30
CA ALA A 115 7.61 1.19 -22.70
C ALA A 115 8.31 2.55 -22.90
N LEU A 116 8.12 3.51 -21.98
CA LEU A 116 8.75 4.83 -22.05
C LEU A 116 10.28 4.77 -21.90
N ILE A 117 10.80 3.83 -21.10
CA ILE A 117 12.24 3.62 -20.92
C ILE A 117 12.84 2.62 -21.91
N GLY A 118 12.07 2.17 -22.90
CA GLY A 118 12.53 1.28 -23.97
C GLY A 118 12.67 -0.19 -23.56
N VAL A 119 12.02 -0.60 -22.45
CA VAL A 119 11.94 -1.99 -22.00
C VAL A 119 10.60 -2.56 -22.46
N THR A 120 10.63 -3.47 -23.43
CA THR A 120 9.46 -4.26 -23.84
C THR A 120 9.42 -5.56 -23.06
N VAL A 121 8.29 -5.80 -22.37
CA VAL A 121 7.97 -7.08 -21.69
C VAL A 121 7.35 -8.05 -22.68
#